data_AF-A0A3D5VAB6-F1
#
_entry.id   AF-A0A3D5VAB6-F1
#
_cell.length_a   1.000
_cell.length_b   1.000
_cell.length_c   1.000
_cell.angle_alpha   90.00
_cell.angle_beta   90.00
_cell.angle_gamma   90.00
#
_symmetry.space_group_name_H-M   'P 1'
#
loop_
_entity.id
_entity.type
_entity.pdbx_description
1 polymer ?
#
loop_
_entity_poly.entity_id
_entity_poly.type
_entity_poly.pdbx_seq_one_letter_code
_entity_poly.pdbx_strand_id
1 'polypeptide(L)'
;AVKVGMGGGSICITQEQKGTGRGLATSIVEVVKERAAYYQETGKYIPVIADGGVTSTKDITIALALGADYVMMGRYFARMEESPTEKIVVNNRVMKPYWGEGSARAQAWKAKRYNQGKFVEGVEGLVEYSGHLRDNLDETLMKIKSAMGTCGAKNLEEFHQNARLELVSALSIREGRVHDIYQGSERTEYDEFSNN
;
A
#
# COMPACT_ATOMS: atom_id res chain seq x y z
N ALA A 1 -5.40 17.66 5.38
CA ALA A 1 -5.33 16.52 4.45
C ALA A 1 -6.56 15.64 4.63
N VAL A 2 -6.97 14.89 3.61
CA VAL A 2 -8.04 13.88 3.67
C VAL A 2 -7.42 12.51 3.44
N LYS A 3 -7.78 11.54 4.29
CA LYS A 3 -7.34 10.15 4.15
C LYS A 3 -8.41 9.36 3.39
N VAL A 4 -8.02 8.70 2.31
CA VAL A 4 -8.91 8.08 1.33
C VAL A 4 -8.65 6.58 1.28
N GLY A 5 -9.69 5.80 1.60
CA GLY A 5 -9.65 4.35 1.55
C GLY A 5 -10.66 3.74 2.51
N MET A 6 -11.46 2.78 2.02
CA MET A 6 -12.42 2.04 2.85
C MET A 6 -12.52 0.60 2.37
N GLY A 7 -12.07 -0.33 3.21
CA GLY A 7 -12.10 -1.76 2.93
C GLY A 7 -10.95 -2.32 2.09
N GLY A 8 -10.04 -1.49 1.57
CA GLY A 8 -8.90 -1.95 0.77
C GLY A 8 -7.71 -2.49 1.58
N GLY A 9 -7.68 -2.26 2.89
CA GLY A 9 -6.56 -2.70 3.73
C GLY A 9 -6.41 -4.22 3.75
N SER A 10 -5.17 -4.74 3.72
CA SER A 10 -4.89 -6.19 3.60
C SER A 10 -5.41 -7.06 4.76
N ILE A 11 -5.82 -6.44 5.85
CA ILE A 11 -6.32 -7.06 7.07
C ILE A 11 -7.69 -6.50 7.46
N CYS A 12 -8.31 -5.73 6.58
CA CYS A 12 -9.63 -5.15 6.76
C CYS A 12 -10.64 -6.04 6.03
N ILE A 13 -11.72 -6.40 6.73
CA ILE A 13 -12.83 -7.20 6.20
C ILE A 13 -14.14 -6.41 6.22
N THR A 14 -14.09 -5.08 6.28
CA THR A 14 -15.28 -4.21 6.30
C THR A 14 -16.20 -4.44 5.09
N GLN A 15 -15.64 -4.65 3.89
CA GLN A 15 -16.44 -4.94 2.70
C GLN A 15 -17.20 -6.27 2.83
N GLU A 16 -16.56 -7.29 3.41
CA GLU A 16 -17.20 -8.59 3.66
C GLU A 16 -18.25 -8.50 4.77
N GLN A 17 -17.95 -7.79 5.86
CA GLN A 17 -18.81 -7.70 7.04
C GLN A 17 -20.03 -6.79 6.82
N LYS A 18 -19.88 -5.70 6.08
CA LYS A 18 -20.90 -4.64 5.95
C LYS A 18 -21.33 -4.36 4.51
N GLY A 19 -20.68 -4.93 3.51
CA GLY A 19 -20.93 -4.58 2.10
C GLY A 19 -20.56 -3.13 1.76
N THR A 20 -19.78 -2.45 2.61
CA THR A 20 -19.41 -1.04 2.41
C THR A 20 -17.93 -0.90 2.07
N GLY A 21 -17.65 -0.15 1.01
CA GLY A 21 -16.29 0.13 0.55
C GLY A 21 -16.29 0.52 -0.92
N ARG A 22 -15.10 0.85 -1.42
CA ARG A 22 -14.87 1.17 -2.84
C ARG A 22 -13.42 0.86 -3.18
N GLY A 23 -13.16 0.46 -4.42
CA GLY A 23 -11.80 0.24 -4.91
C GLY A 23 -10.95 1.52 -4.76
N LEU A 24 -9.75 1.37 -4.18
CA LEU A 24 -8.90 2.51 -3.82
C LEU A 24 -8.62 3.45 -4.99
N ALA A 25 -8.28 2.90 -6.16
CA ALA A 25 -7.97 3.69 -7.35
C ALA A 25 -9.14 4.62 -7.73
N THR A 26 -10.36 4.08 -7.79
CA THR A 26 -11.56 4.88 -8.06
C THR A 26 -11.82 5.91 -6.96
N SER A 27 -11.64 5.54 -5.68
CA SER A 27 -11.79 6.48 -4.57
C SER A 27 -10.80 7.66 -4.65
N ILE A 28 -9.55 7.41 -5.03
CA ILE A 28 -8.54 8.47 -5.20
C ILE A 28 -8.97 9.41 -6.32
N VAL A 29 -9.32 8.89 -7.50
CA VAL A 29 -9.73 9.70 -8.66
C VAL A 29 -10.87 10.67 -8.31
N GLU A 30 -11.91 10.15 -7.65
CA GLU A 30 -13.10 10.93 -7.31
C GLU A 30 -12.78 12.00 -6.25
N VAL A 31 -12.02 11.65 -5.22
CA VAL A 31 -11.64 12.61 -4.16
C VAL A 31 -10.66 13.66 -4.68
N VAL A 32 -9.73 13.30 -5.56
CA VAL A 32 -8.80 14.24 -6.20
C VAL A 32 -9.54 15.21 -7.11
N LYS A 33 -10.55 14.74 -7.86
CA LYS A 33 -11.42 15.59 -8.67
C LYS A 33 -12.15 16.61 -7.79
N GLU A 34 -12.73 16.17 -6.69
CA GLU A 34 -13.42 17.06 -5.75
C GLU A 34 -12.46 18.05 -5.08
N ARG A 35 -11.25 17.59 -4.70
CA ARG A 35 -10.19 18.45 -4.18
C ARG A 35 -9.81 19.54 -5.17
N ALA A 36 -9.75 19.22 -6.46
CA ALA A 36 -9.45 20.20 -7.50
C ALA A 36 -10.55 21.27 -7.63
N ALA A 37 -11.83 20.87 -7.61
CA ALA A 37 -12.96 21.81 -7.59
C ALA A 37 -12.90 22.72 -6.35
N TYR A 38 -12.68 22.14 -5.16
CA TYR A 38 -12.53 22.89 -3.92
C TYR A 38 -11.36 23.89 -3.97
N TYR A 39 -10.23 23.51 -4.58
CA TYR A 39 -9.09 24.41 -4.78
C TYR A 39 -9.45 25.58 -5.71
N GLN A 40 -10.19 25.34 -6.79
CA GLN A 40 -10.63 26.41 -7.70
C GLN A 40 -11.58 27.41 -7.02
N GLU A 41 -12.47 26.93 -6.16
CA GLU A 41 -13.43 27.77 -5.45
C GLU A 41 -12.79 28.57 -4.30
N THR A 42 -11.83 27.97 -3.59
CA THR A 42 -11.35 28.50 -2.31
C THR A 42 -9.88 28.92 -2.28
N GLY A 43 -9.10 28.53 -3.29
CA GLY A 43 -7.64 28.67 -3.31
C GLY A 43 -6.90 27.78 -2.30
N LYS A 44 -7.60 26.87 -1.59
CA LYS A 44 -7.01 26.03 -0.53
C LYS A 44 -6.71 24.63 -1.04
N TYR A 45 -5.43 24.29 -1.12
CA TYR A 45 -5.01 22.95 -1.51
C TYR A 45 -5.13 21.99 -0.32
N ILE A 46 -5.95 20.95 -0.45
CA ILE A 46 -6.08 19.91 0.57
C ILE A 46 -5.30 18.67 0.11
N PRO A 47 -4.27 18.21 0.84
CA PRO A 47 -3.56 17.01 0.44
C PRO A 47 -4.40 15.74 0.61
N VAL A 48 -4.21 14.76 -0.27
CA VAL A 48 -4.88 13.47 -0.28
C VAL A 48 -3.90 12.36 0.11
N ILE A 49 -4.27 11.54 1.09
CA ILE A 49 -3.51 10.38 1.54
C ILE A 49 -4.24 9.12 1.06
N ALA A 50 -3.63 8.35 0.17
CA ALA A 50 -4.13 7.03 -0.21
C ALA A 50 -3.84 6.01 0.91
N ASP A 51 -4.86 5.37 1.47
CA ASP A 51 -4.73 4.47 2.62
C ASP A 51 -5.31 3.08 2.37
N GLY A 52 -4.46 2.06 2.52
CA GLY A 52 -4.80 0.66 2.29
C GLY A 52 -4.69 0.26 0.82
N GLY A 53 -4.84 -1.03 0.52
CA GLY A 53 -4.92 -1.55 -0.85
C GLY A 53 -3.61 -1.61 -1.64
N VAL A 54 -2.53 -0.99 -1.18
CA VAL A 54 -1.23 -1.05 -1.87
C VAL A 54 -0.44 -2.29 -1.47
N THR A 55 -0.08 -3.12 -2.46
CA THR A 55 0.60 -4.41 -2.24
C THR A 55 2.03 -4.42 -2.75
N SER A 56 2.36 -3.54 -3.68
CA SER A 56 3.67 -3.44 -4.33
C SER A 56 4.05 -1.98 -4.59
N THR A 57 5.32 -1.75 -4.93
CA THR A 57 5.80 -0.41 -5.32
C THR A 57 5.05 0.15 -6.53
N LYS A 58 4.63 -0.72 -7.46
CA LYS A 58 3.78 -0.34 -8.60
C LYS A 58 2.47 0.31 -8.13
N ASP A 59 1.82 -0.26 -7.12
CA ASP A 59 0.55 0.27 -6.61
C ASP A 59 0.74 1.62 -5.92
N ILE A 60 1.88 1.83 -5.24
CA ILE A 60 2.27 3.13 -4.68
C ILE A 60 2.40 4.16 -5.81
N THR A 61 3.16 3.82 -6.86
CA THR A 61 3.34 4.67 -8.03
C THR A 61 2.01 5.02 -8.69
N ILE A 62 1.11 4.05 -8.86
CA ILE A 62 -0.22 4.27 -9.43
C ILE A 62 -1.04 5.20 -8.52
N ALA A 63 -1.06 4.98 -7.21
CA ALA A 63 -1.79 5.86 -6.28
C ALA A 63 -1.31 7.31 -6.36
N LEU A 64 0.00 7.53 -6.42
CA LEU A 64 0.60 8.85 -6.62
C LEU A 64 0.22 9.44 -7.97
N ALA A 65 0.31 8.66 -9.06
CA ALA A 65 -0.07 9.09 -10.41
C ALA A 65 -1.54 9.52 -10.51
N LEU A 66 -2.43 8.88 -9.75
CA LEU A 66 -3.86 9.20 -9.67
C LEU A 66 -4.15 10.51 -8.90
N GLY A 67 -3.13 11.18 -8.35
CA GLY A 67 -3.25 12.47 -7.68
C GLY A 67 -3.17 12.44 -6.16
N ALA A 68 -2.86 11.28 -5.55
CA ALA A 68 -2.54 11.24 -4.13
C ALA A 68 -1.20 11.95 -3.85
N ASP A 69 -1.14 12.65 -2.73
CA ASP A 69 0.06 13.35 -2.26
C ASP A 69 0.93 12.45 -1.38
N TYR A 70 0.30 11.52 -0.67
CA TYR A 70 0.95 10.58 0.23
C TYR A 70 0.29 9.21 0.15
N VAL A 71 1.02 8.17 0.55
CA VAL A 71 0.50 6.80 0.65
C VAL A 71 0.74 6.27 2.06
N MET A 72 -0.32 5.79 2.71
CA MET A 72 -0.30 5.17 4.02
C MET A 72 -0.29 3.63 3.86
N MET A 73 0.66 2.97 4.53
CA MET A 73 0.94 1.55 4.30
C MET A 73 1.15 0.79 5.60
N GLY A 74 0.16 0.02 6.05
CA GLY A 74 0.34 -0.82 7.26
C GLY A 74 1.24 -2.04 7.00
N ARG A 75 0.80 -2.92 6.09
CA ARG A 75 1.46 -4.21 5.83
C ARG A 75 2.92 -4.05 5.39
N TYR A 76 3.21 -3.06 4.54
CA TYR A 76 4.57 -2.80 4.07
C TYR A 76 5.52 -2.58 5.25
N PHE A 77 5.19 -1.65 6.16
CA PHE A 77 6.02 -1.33 7.32
C PHE A 77 6.00 -2.43 8.39
N ALA A 78 4.91 -3.19 8.53
CA ALA A 78 4.83 -4.29 9.51
C ALA A 78 5.91 -5.37 9.32
N ARG A 79 6.42 -5.53 8.10
CA ARG A 79 7.49 -6.50 7.75
C ARG A 79 8.89 -6.09 8.19
N MET A 80 9.08 -4.82 8.55
CA MET A 80 10.41 -4.24 8.78
C MET A 80 10.90 -4.50 10.20
N GLU A 81 12.22 -4.47 10.41
CA GLU A 81 12.84 -4.64 11.73
C GLU A 81 12.29 -3.66 12.76
N GLU A 82 12.14 -2.40 12.37
CA GLU A 82 11.71 -1.28 13.21
C GLU A 82 10.22 -1.35 13.61
N SER A 83 9.45 -2.27 13.02
CA SER A 83 8.06 -2.46 13.38
C SER A 83 7.96 -3.08 14.79
N PRO A 84 6.95 -2.69 15.60
CA PRO A 84 6.94 -2.95 17.04
C PRO A 84 6.67 -4.41 17.43
N THR A 85 6.41 -5.29 16.46
CA THR A 85 6.12 -6.70 16.73
C THR A 85 7.39 -7.52 16.72
N GLU A 86 7.46 -8.53 17.58
CA GLU A 86 8.61 -9.43 17.63
C GLU A 86 8.63 -10.40 16.45
N LYS A 87 9.84 -10.77 16.01
CA LYS A 87 10.04 -11.79 14.97
C LYS A 87 9.72 -13.18 15.54
N ILE A 88 9.03 -14.00 14.76
CA ILE A 88 8.75 -15.40 15.07
C ILE A 88 9.15 -16.29 13.89
N VAL A 89 9.47 -17.55 14.14
CA VAL A 89 9.79 -18.53 13.08
C VAL A 89 8.60 -19.45 12.85
N VAL A 90 8.14 -19.53 11.59
CA VAL A 90 7.05 -20.42 11.18
C VAL A 90 7.49 -21.13 9.90
N ASN A 91 7.53 -22.47 9.91
CA ASN A 91 7.92 -23.29 8.76
C ASN A 91 9.25 -22.82 8.12
N ASN A 92 10.28 -22.60 8.96
CA ASN A 92 11.61 -22.10 8.58
C ASN A 92 11.62 -20.70 7.93
N ARG A 93 10.54 -19.93 8.02
CA ARG A 93 10.47 -18.54 7.57
C ARG A 93 10.37 -17.61 8.76
N VAL A 94 11.05 -16.47 8.69
CA VAL A 94 10.96 -15.41 9.71
C VAL A 94 9.75 -14.55 9.38
N MET A 95 8.82 -14.47 10.33
CA MET A 95 7.55 -13.78 10.19
C MET A 95 7.39 -12.75 11.31
N LYS A 96 6.55 -11.73 11.09
CA LYS A 96 6.15 -10.75 12.10
C LYS A 96 4.62 -10.73 12.23
N PRO A 97 4.07 -10.72 13.45
CA PRO A 97 2.64 -10.52 13.67
C PRO A 97 2.15 -9.18 13.11
N TYR A 98 0.95 -9.19 12.53
CA TYR A 98 0.28 -8.00 11.99
C TYR A 98 -1.24 -8.15 12.15
N TRP A 99 -1.90 -7.17 12.75
CA TRP A 99 -3.34 -7.23 13.03
C TRP A 99 -4.06 -5.92 12.80
N GLY A 100 -5.36 -6.01 12.53
CA GLY A 100 -6.19 -4.86 12.19
C GLY A 100 -6.61 -4.10 13.42
N GLU A 101 -6.71 -2.78 13.33
CA GLU A 101 -7.29 -1.98 14.41
C GLU A 101 -8.75 -2.41 14.71
N GLY A 102 -9.47 -2.97 13.73
CA GLY A 102 -10.81 -3.55 13.90
C GLY A 102 -10.83 -5.02 14.36
N SER A 103 -9.69 -5.63 14.68
CA SER A 103 -9.59 -7.03 15.14
C SER A 103 -9.95 -7.20 16.61
N ALA A 104 -10.29 -8.44 17.01
CA ALA A 104 -10.59 -8.76 18.40
C ALA A 104 -9.42 -8.41 19.34
N ARG A 105 -8.17 -8.71 18.96
CA ARG A 105 -6.98 -8.32 19.73
C ARG A 105 -6.84 -6.81 19.89
N ALA A 106 -7.03 -6.04 18.82
CA ALA A 106 -6.94 -4.58 18.93
C ALA A 106 -8.04 -4.00 19.84
N GLN A 107 -9.26 -4.51 19.70
CA GLN A 107 -10.39 -4.13 20.56
C GLN A 107 -10.12 -4.47 22.03
N ALA A 108 -9.60 -5.66 22.32
CA ALA A 108 -9.23 -6.08 23.67
C ALA A 108 -8.10 -5.22 24.24
N TRP A 109 -7.13 -4.82 23.41
CA TRP A 109 -6.01 -3.99 23.83
C TRP A 109 -6.42 -2.56 24.18
N LYS A 110 -7.28 -1.93 23.36
CA LYS A 110 -7.69 -0.54 23.59
C LYS A 110 -9.13 -0.26 23.14
N ALA A 111 -10.08 -0.82 23.88
CA ALA A 111 -11.51 -0.77 23.58
C ALA A 111 -12.05 0.65 23.28
N LYS A 112 -11.67 1.68 24.06
CA LYS A 112 -12.14 3.06 23.81
C LYS A 112 -11.77 3.61 22.43
N ARG A 113 -10.68 3.12 21.83
CA ARG A 113 -10.20 3.56 20.50
C ARG A 113 -10.70 2.66 19.38
N TYR A 114 -10.84 1.37 19.65
CA TYR A 114 -11.01 0.34 18.62
C TYR A 114 -12.32 -0.43 18.67
N ASN A 115 -13.12 -0.30 19.75
CA ASN A 115 -14.43 -0.92 19.84
C ASN A 115 -15.43 -0.18 18.93
N GLN A 116 -15.53 -0.63 17.69
CA GLN A 116 -16.41 -0.05 16.68
C GLN A 116 -17.78 -0.75 16.59
N GLY A 117 -18.06 -1.75 17.44
CA GLY A 117 -19.33 -2.46 17.45
C GLY A 117 -19.23 -3.86 18.06
N LYS A 118 -20.33 -4.64 17.94
CA LYS A 118 -20.40 -6.02 18.46
C LYS A 118 -19.67 -7.06 17.62
N PHE A 119 -19.12 -6.67 16.47
CA PHE A 119 -18.42 -7.55 15.54
C PHE A 119 -17.09 -6.93 15.12
N VAL A 120 -16.20 -7.77 14.57
CA VAL A 120 -14.85 -7.37 14.16
C VAL A 120 -14.82 -7.04 12.67
N GLU A 121 -14.01 -6.04 12.31
CA GLU A 121 -13.80 -5.62 10.92
C GLU A 121 -12.34 -5.78 10.48
N GLY A 122 -11.53 -6.38 11.34
CA GLY A 122 -10.14 -6.68 11.06
C GLY A 122 -9.79 -8.10 11.45
N VAL A 123 -8.78 -8.63 10.78
CA VAL A 123 -8.19 -9.94 11.08
C VAL A 123 -6.79 -9.78 11.66
N GLU A 124 -6.26 -10.89 12.15
CA GLU A 124 -4.90 -11.03 12.65
C GLU A 124 -4.18 -12.05 11.78
N GLY A 125 -2.91 -11.79 11.50
CA GLY A 125 -2.11 -12.68 10.68
C GLY A 125 -0.62 -12.43 10.85
N LEU A 126 0.14 -13.01 9.93
CA LEU A 126 1.58 -12.91 9.86
C LEU A 126 1.99 -12.31 8.53
N VAL A 127 3.05 -11.50 8.56
CA VAL A 127 3.72 -11.01 7.36
C VAL A 127 5.18 -11.49 7.39
N GLU A 128 5.75 -11.80 6.23
CA GLU A 128 7.15 -12.22 6.16
C GLU A 128 8.08 -11.05 6.46
N TYR A 129 9.11 -11.30 7.27
CA TYR A 129 10.15 -10.32 7.59
C TYR A 129 10.90 -9.90 6.32
N SER A 130 11.13 -8.61 6.14
CA SER A 130 11.76 -8.07 4.93
C SER A 130 13.06 -7.31 5.19
N GLY A 131 13.63 -7.37 6.39
CA GLY A 131 14.86 -6.63 6.72
C GLY A 131 14.58 -5.27 7.35
N HIS A 132 15.58 -4.39 7.25
CA HIS A 132 15.47 -3.01 7.73
C HIS A 132 14.63 -2.14 6.79
N LEU A 133 13.91 -1.18 7.37
CA LEU A 133 13.12 -0.21 6.61
C LEU A 133 13.98 0.56 5.60
N ARG A 134 15.19 0.97 6.00
CA ARG A 134 16.07 1.79 5.16
C ARG A 134 16.32 1.15 3.80
N ASP A 135 16.73 -0.12 3.80
CA ASP A 135 17.12 -0.84 2.58
C ASP A 135 15.92 -1.00 1.64
N ASN A 136 14.76 -1.38 2.19
CA ASN A 136 13.53 -1.56 1.43
C ASN A 136 12.98 -0.23 0.88
N LEU A 137 13.09 0.84 1.67
CA LEU A 137 12.58 2.16 1.30
C LEU A 137 13.41 2.77 0.17
N ASP A 138 14.74 2.63 0.21
CA ASP A 138 15.61 3.16 -0.84
C ASP A 138 15.27 2.52 -2.20
N GLU A 139 15.13 1.20 -2.26
CA GLU A 139 14.70 0.48 -3.47
C GLU A 139 13.31 0.92 -3.95
N THR A 140 12.38 1.10 -3.01
CA THR A 140 11.01 1.55 -3.29
C THR A 140 11.01 2.94 -3.91
N LEU A 141 11.78 3.87 -3.33
CA LEU A 141 11.93 5.24 -3.83
C LEU A 141 12.61 5.28 -5.20
N MET A 142 13.61 4.43 -5.44
CA MET A 142 14.26 4.32 -6.75
C MET A 142 13.27 3.90 -7.84
N LYS A 143 12.45 2.88 -7.57
CA LYS A 143 11.40 2.43 -8.52
C LYS A 143 10.35 3.51 -8.79
N ILE A 144 9.92 4.26 -7.77
CA ILE A 144 8.98 5.38 -7.94
C ILE A 144 9.62 6.48 -8.81
N LYS A 145 10.85 6.91 -8.49
CA LYS A 145 11.57 7.94 -9.26
C LYS A 145 11.78 7.51 -10.71
N SER A 146 12.11 6.24 -10.96
CA SER A 146 12.24 5.70 -12.32
C SER A 146 10.92 5.80 -13.08
N ALA A 147 9.80 5.46 -12.47
CA ALA A 147 8.49 5.57 -13.10
C ALA A 147 8.09 7.02 -13.38
N MET A 148 8.36 7.95 -12.45
CA MET A 148 8.17 9.38 -12.67
C MET A 148 9.02 9.88 -13.86
N GLY A 149 10.27 9.43 -13.95
CA GLY A 149 11.16 9.72 -15.08
C GLY A 149 10.60 9.26 -16.42
N THR A 150 10.04 8.04 -16.49
CA THR A 150 9.35 7.52 -17.68
C THR A 150 8.15 8.38 -18.08
N CYS A 151 7.42 8.94 -17.12
CA CYS A 151 6.32 9.87 -17.36
C CYS A 151 6.77 11.32 -17.59
N GLY A 152 8.08 11.60 -17.64
CA GLY A 152 8.61 12.95 -17.85
C GLY A 152 8.31 13.90 -16.69
N ALA A 153 8.28 13.41 -15.45
CA ALA A 153 7.96 14.19 -14.26
C ALA A 153 9.14 14.27 -13.30
N LYS A 154 9.52 15.50 -12.91
CA LYS A 154 10.61 15.79 -11.96
C LYS A 154 10.14 15.89 -10.51
N ASN A 155 8.84 16.05 -10.30
CA ASN A 155 8.19 16.18 -9.00
C ASN A 155 6.77 15.59 -9.06
N LEU A 156 6.10 15.50 -7.92
CA LEU A 156 4.76 14.89 -7.85
C LEU A 156 3.68 15.71 -8.58
N GLU A 157 3.81 17.03 -8.62
CA GLU A 157 2.85 17.89 -9.34
C GLU A 157 2.90 17.61 -10.85
N GLU A 158 4.10 17.59 -11.43
CA GLU A 158 4.30 17.17 -12.83
C GLU A 158 3.81 15.73 -13.04
N PHE A 159 4.01 14.84 -12.06
CA PHE A 159 3.56 13.46 -12.18
C PHE A 159 2.04 13.33 -12.24
N HIS A 160 1.32 14.09 -11.41
CA HIS A 160 -0.14 14.17 -11.44
C HIS A 160 -0.66 14.68 -12.80
N GLN A 161 0.06 15.59 -13.45
CA GLN A 161 -0.33 16.19 -14.74
C GLN A 161 0.04 15.32 -15.95
N ASN A 162 1.23 14.73 -15.91
CA ASN A 162 1.84 14.05 -17.05
C ASN A 162 1.47 12.56 -17.12
N ALA A 163 1.20 11.92 -15.98
CA ALA A 163 0.87 10.50 -15.96
C ALA A 163 -0.37 10.19 -16.83
N ARG A 164 -0.31 9.07 -17.54
CA ARG A 164 -1.40 8.51 -18.32
C ARG A 164 -1.58 7.08 -17.88
N LEU A 165 -2.76 6.76 -17.37
CA LEU A 165 -3.10 5.43 -16.90
C LEU A 165 -4.11 4.80 -17.84
N GLU A 166 -3.89 3.52 -18.14
CA GLU A 166 -4.78 2.70 -18.96
C GLU A 166 -5.36 1.58 -18.10
N LEU A 167 -6.64 1.27 -18.30
CA LEU A 167 -7.25 0.10 -17.69
C LEU A 167 -6.80 -1.15 -18.43
N VAL A 168 -6.25 -2.11 -17.69
CA VAL A 168 -5.76 -3.37 -18.26
C VAL A 168 -6.70 -4.52 -17.93
N SER A 169 -6.83 -5.45 -18.86
CA SER A 169 -7.58 -6.69 -18.64
C SER A 169 -6.86 -7.59 -17.63
N ALA A 170 -7.60 -8.52 -17.01
CA ALA A 170 -7.01 -9.53 -16.14
C ALA A 170 -5.95 -10.40 -16.85
N LEU A 171 -6.08 -10.62 -18.15
CA LEU A 171 -5.12 -11.37 -18.96
C LEU A 171 -3.82 -10.56 -19.16
N SER A 172 -3.93 -9.26 -19.43
CA SER A 172 -2.78 -8.37 -19.57
C SER A 172 -2.00 -8.20 -18.25
N ILE A 173 -2.66 -8.37 -17.09
CA ILE A 173 -1.95 -8.42 -15.81
C ILE A 173 -1.01 -9.64 -15.74
N ARG A 174 -1.41 -10.78 -16.31
CA ARG A 174 -0.57 -11.98 -16.37
C ARG A 174 0.60 -11.79 -17.34
N GLU A 175 0.36 -11.18 -18.48
CA GLU A 175 1.39 -10.80 -19.46
C GLU A 175 2.47 -9.89 -18.84
N GLY A 176 2.08 -8.96 -17.96
CA GLY A 176 3.05 -8.10 -17.26
C GLY A 176 3.89 -8.80 -16.18
N ARG A 177 3.63 -10.08 -15.86
CA ARG A 177 4.43 -10.87 -14.90
C ARG A 177 5.38 -11.80 -15.65
N VAL A 178 6.32 -12.43 -14.94
CA VAL A 178 7.11 -13.53 -15.51
C VAL A 178 6.16 -14.61 -16.01
N HIS A 179 6.29 -14.98 -17.28
CA HIS A 179 5.49 -16.02 -17.93
C HIS A 179 6.36 -16.83 -18.91
N ASP A 180 5.96 -18.08 -19.14
CA ASP A 180 6.55 -19.02 -20.12
C ASP A 180 8.04 -19.37 -19.93
N ILE A 181 8.54 -19.29 -18.68
CA ILE A 181 9.89 -19.74 -18.30
C ILE A 181 9.90 -20.48 -16.95
N TYR A 182 10.91 -21.34 -16.74
CA TYR A 182 11.22 -21.90 -15.44
C TYR A 182 12.14 -20.96 -14.67
N GLN A 183 11.62 -20.33 -13.63
CA GLN A 183 12.43 -19.56 -12.70
C GLN A 183 13.01 -20.53 -11.65
N GLY A 184 14.27 -20.93 -11.84
CA GLY A 184 14.98 -21.78 -10.87
C GLY A 184 15.17 -21.01 -9.57
N SER A 185 14.72 -21.60 -8.44
CA SER A 185 14.74 -21.14 -7.03
C SER A 185 14.77 -19.62 -6.84
N GLU A 186 13.77 -19.03 -6.18
CA GLU A 186 13.76 -17.62 -5.76
C GLU A 186 15.07 -17.25 -5.02
N ARG A 187 16.11 -16.83 -5.76
CA ARG A 187 17.19 -16.02 -5.22
C ARG A 187 16.55 -14.67 -4.99
N THR A 188 16.24 -14.38 -3.73
CA THR A 188 16.02 -13.02 -3.31
C THR A 188 17.29 -12.24 -3.64
N GLU A 189 17.16 -11.01 -4.15
CA GLU A 189 18.27 -10.10 -4.51
C GLU A 189 19.18 -9.71 -3.32
N TYR A 190 19.13 -10.45 -2.21
CA TYR A 190 19.94 -10.31 -1.00
C TYR A 190 21.17 -11.22 -0.97
N ASP A 191 21.30 -12.20 -1.87
CA ASP A 191 22.42 -13.16 -1.87
C ASP A 191 23.73 -12.60 -2.48
N GLU A 192 23.72 -11.44 -3.15
CA GLU A 192 24.93 -10.87 -3.77
C GLU A 192 25.78 -9.97 -2.85
N PHE A 193 25.26 -9.54 -1.69
CA PHE A 193 26.00 -8.65 -0.78
C PHE A 193 26.65 -9.36 0.43
N SER A 194 26.58 -10.68 0.49
CA SER A 194 27.25 -11.49 1.54
C SER A 194 28.55 -12.18 1.07
N ASN A 195 28.96 -11.97 -0.19
CA ASN A 195 30.22 -12.45 -0.74
C ASN A 195 31.10 -11.30 -1.27
N ASN A 196 31.49 -10.40 -0.38
CA ASN A 196 32.77 -9.67 -0.44
C ASN A 196 33.09 -9.06 0.93
#